data_AF-A0A973HAN2-F1
#
_entry.id   AF-A0A973HAN2-F1
#
_cell.length_a   1.000
_cell.length_b   1.000
_cell.length_c   1.000
_cell.angle_alpha   90.00
_cell.angle_beta   90.00
_cell.angle_gamma   90.00
#
_symmetry.space_group_name_H-M   'P 1'
#
loop_
_entity.id
_entity.type
_entity.pdbx_description
1 polymer ?
#
loop_
_entity_poly.entity_id
_entity_poly.type
_entity_poly.pdbx_seq_one_letter_code
_entity_poly.pdbx_strand_id
1 'polypeptide(L)'
;MVVRRYASTNATQLQQAIIESVQHLAPWMPWAALEPLKLSDREELIAKWAEQWDRGEAFMFGVFRDEVLVGGCGLNKRVGAHGLD
;
A
#
# COMPACT_ATOMS: atom_id res chain seq x y z
N MET A 1 -7.79 14.48 7.33
CA MET A 1 -7.14 13.28 6.77
C MET A 1 -7.28 12.14 7.75
N VAL A 2 -7.46 10.92 7.25
CA VAL A 2 -7.60 9.69 8.05
C VAL A 2 -6.57 8.69 7.56
N VAL A 3 -5.85 8.06 8.49
CA VAL A 3 -4.95 6.95 8.20
C VAL A 3 -5.57 5.68 8.75
N ARG A 4 -5.83 4.68 7.91
CA ARG A 4 -6.49 3.43 8.32
C ARG A 4 -6.00 2.23 7.53
N ARG A 5 -6.24 1.03 8.08
CA ARG A 5 -6.05 -0.25 7.37
C ARG A 5 -6.82 -0.23 6.04
N TYR A 6 -6.22 -0.79 4.99
CA TYR A 6 -6.91 -1.03 3.73
C TYR A 6 -8.08 -2.01 3.91
N ALA A 7 -9.21 -1.70 3.29
CA ALA A 7 -10.29 -2.64 3.08
C ALA A 7 -10.15 -3.30 1.70
N SER A 8 -10.71 -4.50 1.52
CA SER A 8 -10.71 -5.22 0.24
C SER A 8 -11.30 -4.38 -0.90
N THR A 9 -12.27 -3.52 -0.60
CA THR A 9 -12.90 -2.61 -1.56
C THR A 9 -12.02 -1.44 -2.02
N ASN A 10 -10.82 -1.26 -1.44
CA ASN A 10 -9.94 -0.15 -1.80
C ASN A 10 -9.04 -0.42 -3.01
N ALA A 11 -9.14 -1.59 -3.67
CA ALA A 11 -8.30 -1.94 -4.82
C ALA A 11 -8.38 -0.94 -5.97
N THR A 12 -9.60 -0.53 -6.36
CA THR A 12 -9.80 0.46 -7.43
C THR A 12 -9.23 1.83 -7.06
N GLN A 13 -9.45 2.29 -5.82
CA GLN A 13 -8.90 3.57 -5.35
C GLN A 13 -7.37 3.54 -5.31
N LEU A 14 -6.78 2.40 -4.89
CA LEU A 14 -5.33 2.19 -4.89
C LEU A 14 -4.76 2.22 -6.30
N GLN A 15 -5.42 1.56 -7.25
CA GLN A 15 -5.01 1.59 -8.65
C GLN A 15 -5.02 3.01 -9.20
N GLN A 16 -6.09 3.78 -8.97
CA GLN A 16 -6.20 5.16 -9.42
C GLN A 16 -5.09 6.03 -8.83
N ALA A 17 -4.89 5.98 -7.51
CA ALA A 17 -3.86 6.77 -6.84
C ALA A 17 -2.44 6.45 -7.35
N ILE A 18 -2.14 5.17 -7.64
CA ILE A 18 -0.86 4.75 -8.21
C ILE A 18 -0.71 5.27 -9.64
N ILE A 19 -1.71 5.09 -10.51
CA ILE A 19 -1.66 5.55 -11.91
C ILE A 19 -1.44 7.06 -11.98
N GLU A 20 -2.13 7.83 -11.14
CA GLU A 20 -1.98 9.29 -11.05
C GLU A 20 -0.59 9.72 -10.55
N SER A 21 0.07 8.88 -9.75
CA SER A 21 1.34 9.20 -9.08
C SER A 21 2.57 8.53 -9.71
N VAL A 22 2.39 7.58 -10.64
CA VAL A 22 3.46 6.66 -11.08
C VAL A 22 4.68 7.38 -11.63
N GLN A 23 4.47 8.45 -12.42
CA GLN A 23 5.56 9.24 -12.99
C GLN A 23 6.41 9.91 -11.90
N HIS A 24 5.79 10.34 -10.81
CA HIS A 24 6.49 10.95 -9.67
C HIS A 24 7.13 9.90 -8.75
N LEU A 25 6.58 8.68 -8.72
CA LEU A 25 7.09 7.58 -7.89
C LEU A 25 8.28 6.88 -8.53
N ALA A 26 8.31 6.74 -9.86
CA ALA A 26 9.32 5.97 -10.60
C ALA A 26 10.78 6.25 -10.22
N PRO A 27 11.21 7.51 -9.94
CA PRO A 27 12.59 7.77 -9.52
C PRO A 27 12.96 7.24 -8.12
N TRP A 28 11.97 7.03 -7.25
CA TRP A 28 12.17 6.74 -5.82
C TRP A 28 11.72 5.34 -5.42
N MET A 29 10.80 4.76 -6.19
CA MET A 29 10.12 3.51 -5.90
C MET A 29 10.35 2.54 -7.06
N PRO A 30 11.33 1.63 -6.97
CA PRO A 30 11.66 0.72 -8.08
C PRO A 30 10.48 -0.10 -8.59
N TRP A 31 9.53 -0.44 -7.71
CA TRP A 31 8.32 -1.19 -8.08
C TRP A 31 7.42 -0.42 -9.06
N ALA A 32 7.47 0.92 -9.07
CA ALA A 32 6.62 1.74 -9.94
C ALA A 32 7.00 1.60 -11.43
N ALA A 33 8.18 1.09 -11.75
CA ALA A 33 8.59 0.77 -13.12
C ALA A 33 7.82 -0.42 -13.72
N LEU A 34 7.11 -1.21 -12.91
CA LEU A 34 6.31 -2.36 -13.34
C LEU A 34 4.86 -1.99 -13.68
N GLU A 35 4.49 -0.72 -13.53
CA GLU A 35 3.15 -0.21 -13.80
C GLU A 35 2.92 0.03 -15.31
N PRO A 36 1.67 -0.06 -15.81
CA PRO A 36 0.45 -0.35 -15.06
C PRO A 36 0.21 -1.85 -14.81
N LEU A 37 -0.15 -2.21 -13.58
CA LEU A 37 -0.64 -3.54 -13.23
C LEU A 37 -2.17 -3.66 -13.42
N LYS A 38 -2.66 -4.90 -13.45
CA LYS A 38 -4.11 -5.17 -13.53
C LYS A 38 -4.79 -4.90 -12.19
N LEU A 39 -6.10 -4.68 -12.22
CA LEU A 39 -6.89 -4.54 -10.99
C LEU A 39 -6.80 -5.79 -10.10
N SER A 40 -6.79 -6.98 -10.71
CA SER A 40 -6.62 -8.25 -9.98
C SER A 40 -5.34 -8.27 -9.14
N ASP A 41 -4.24 -7.72 -9.67
CA ASP A 41 -2.97 -7.66 -8.96
C ASP A 41 -3.05 -6.75 -7.71
N ARG A 42 -3.94 -5.74 -7.75
CA ARG A 42 -4.22 -4.86 -6.59
C ARG A 42 -5.08 -5.54 -5.54
N GLU A 43 -6.08 -6.30 -5.99
CA GLU A 43 -6.93 -7.09 -5.11
C GLU A 43 -6.09 -8.12 -4.35
N GLU A 44 -5.21 -8.83 -5.06
CA GLU A 44 -4.25 -9.76 -4.48
C GLU A 44 -3.28 -9.07 -3.51
N LEU A 45 -2.77 -7.88 -3.87
CA LEU A 45 -1.88 -7.11 -3.00
C LEU A 45 -2.57 -6.69 -1.69
N ILE A 46 -3.81 -6.20 -1.74
CA ILE A 46 -4.59 -5.84 -0.55
C ILE A 46 -4.90 -7.08 0.29
N ALA A 47 -5.24 -8.22 -0.34
CA ALA A 47 -5.47 -9.47 0.36
C ALA A 47 -4.20 -9.91 1.13
N LYS A 48 -3.04 -9.87 0.46
CA LYS A 48 -1.75 -10.17 1.11
C LYS A 48 -1.46 -9.25 2.29
N TRP A 49 -1.72 -7.94 2.16
CA TRP A 49 -1.55 -7.00 3.27
C TRP A 49 -2.53 -7.27 4.41
N ALA A 50 -3.76 -7.69 4.12
CA ALA A 50 -4.71 -8.09 5.14
C ALA A 50 -4.21 -9.31 5.92
N GLU A 51 -3.69 -10.32 5.23
CA GLU A 51 -3.10 -11.49 5.91
C GLU A 51 -1.88 -11.12 6.77
N GLN A 52 -0.99 -10.29 6.26
CA GLN A 52 0.20 -9.81 7.02
C GLN A 52 -0.20 -9.01 8.25
N TRP A 53 -1.28 -8.23 8.16
CA TRP A 53 -1.85 -7.51 9.28
C TRP A 53 -2.37 -8.48 10.34
N ASP A 54 -3.14 -9.48 9.94
CA ASP A 54 -3.73 -10.45 10.85
C ASP A 54 -2.66 -11.32 11.54
N ARG A 55 -1.53 -11.58 10.85
CA ARG A 55 -0.34 -12.21 11.44
C ARG A 55 0.54 -11.26 12.27
N GLY A 56 0.26 -9.96 12.26
CA GLY A 56 1.04 -8.95 12.97
C GLY A 56 2.49 -8.81 12.47
N GLU A 57 2.72 -9.04 11.17
CA GLU A 57 4.02 -9.01 10.50
C GLU A 57 4.31 -7.64 9.87
N ALA A 58 3.32 -7.10 9.16
CA ALA A 58 3.39 -5.81 8.51
C ALA A 58 2.02 -5.15 8.52
N PHE A 59 2.02 -3.84 8.67
CA PHE A 59 0.81 -3.03 8.79
C PHE A 59 0.82 -1.98 7.69
N MET A 60 0.09 -2.27 6.61
CA MET A 60 -0.09 -1.34 5.50
C MET A 60 -1.35 -0.50 5.71
N PHE A 61 -1.19 0.81 5.56
CA PHE A 61 -2.22 1.81 5.76
C PHE A 61 -2.46 2.58 4.46
N GLY A 62 -3.73 2.92 4.21
CA GLY A 62 -4.12 3.94 3.26
C GLY A 62 -4.25 5.28 3.95
N VAL A 63 -3.85 6.35 3.26
CA VAL A 63 -4.02 7.73 3.68
C VAL A 63 -5.18 8.32 2.88
N PHE A 64 -6.23 8.73 3.58
CA PHE A 64 -7.46 9.22 2.98
C PHE A 64 -7.66 10.71 3.28
N ARG A 65 -8.07 11.45 2.26
CA ARG A 65 -8.66 12.79 2.40
C ARG A 65 -10.14 12.63 2.08
N ASP A 66 -10.98 12.79 3.10
CA ASP A 66 -12.38 12.36 3.05
C ASP A 66 -12.45 10.87 2.68
N GLU A 67 -13.15 10.50 1.61
CA GLU A 67 -13.23 9.10 1.13
C GLU A 67 -12.23 8.78 0.00
N VAL A 68 -11.36 9.72 -0.36
CA VAL A 68 -10.41 9.56 -1.46
C VAL A 68 -9.07 9.10 -0.92
N LEU A 69 -8.59 7.96 -1.43
CA LEU A 69 -7.23 7.48 -1.16
C LEU A 69 -6.21 8.37 -1.88
N VAL A 70 -5.34 9.02 -1.12
CA VAL A 70 -4.32 9.95 -1.64
C VAL A 70 -2.88 9.46 -1.43
N GLY A 71 -2.72 8.27 -0.85
CA GLY A 71 -1.42 7.66 -0.63
C GLY A 71 -1.47 6.46 0.32
N GLY A 72 -0.31 5.92 0.65
CA GLY A 72 -0.19 4.82 1.58
C GLY A 72 1.12 4.88 2.35
N CYS A 73 1.13 4.25 3.53
CA CYS A 73 2.34 4.07 4.33
C CYS A 73 2.31 2.68 4.99
N GLY A 74 3.46 2.20 5.41
CA GLY A 74 3.62 0.85 5.95
C GLY A 74 4.55 0.81 7.15
N LEU A 75 4.18 0.01 8.15
CA LEU A 75 5.06 -0.38 9.24
C LEU A 75 5.38 -1.87 9.07
N ASN A 76 6.64 -2.18 8.77
CA ASN A 76 7.10 -3.56 8.66
C ASN A 76 7.83 -3.92 9.95
N LYS A 77 7.54 -5.08 10.57
CA LYS A 77 8.40 -5.60 11.64
C LYS A 77 9.78 -5.88 11.07
N ARG A 78 10.73 -5.02 11.40
CA ARG A 78 12.12 -5.18 11.01
C ARG A 78 12.78 -6.15 11.99
N VAL A 79 12.72 -7.46 11.70
CA VAL A 79 13.55 -8.45 12.42
C VAL A 79 14.90 -8.52 11.73
N GLY A 80 15.87 -7.75 12.23
CA GLY A 80 17.26 -7.76 11.80
C GLY A 80 18.11 -7.06 12.86
N ALA A 81 19.43 -7.29 12.87
CA ALA A 81 20.36 -6.93 13.97
C ALA A 81 20.41 -5.44 14.41
N HIS A 82 19.60 -4.56 13.81
CA HIS A 82 19.47 -3.14 14.13
C HIS A 82 18.00 -2.67 14.20
N GLY A 83 17.05 -3.58 14.42
CA GLY A 83 15.67 -3.23 14.80
C GLY A 83 15.64 -2.82 16.27
N LEU A 84 14.93 -1.73 16.60
CA LEU A 84 14.79 -1.24 17.97
C LEU A 84 13.94 -2.23 18.78
N ASP A 85 14.52 -2.77 19.86
CA ASP A 85 13.79 -3.31 21.02
C ASP A 85 13.23 -2.16 21.87
#